data_AF-A0A220SES9-F1
#
_entry.id   AF-A0A220SES9-F1
#
_cell.length_a   1.000
_cell.length_b   1.000
_cell.length_c   1.000
_cell.angle_alpha   90.00
_cell.angle_beta   90.00
_cell.angle_gamma   90.00
#
_symmetry.space_group_name_H-M   'P 1'
#
loop_
_entity.id
_entity.type
_entity.pdbx_description
1 polymer ?
#
loop_
_entity_poly.entity_id
_entity_poly.type
_entity_poly.pdbx_seq_one_letter_code
_entity_poly.pdbx_strand_id
1 'polypeptide(L)'
;MLLEKIISISGKPGLFKLVSQLRNGFIIEDVTTKKKVSIGNSSQVSLLDNIAMFTFDKEVPLFEVFENIAKNQDYKETISHKSSDAELKEFMGASLPNYDTERVYASDIKKLAQWYNILHKAGYITPESFVKAEPETLDPANENEEVTLTDKEAPKKAAPKADKPVTPKVKASTGAKAATKSTHRKMG
;
A
#
# COMPACT_ATOMS: atom_id res chain seq x y z
N MET A 1 6.59 4.26 19.13
CA MET A 1 7.75 3.81 18.31
C MET A 1 8.04 4.83 17.21
N LEU A 2 9.28 4.90 16.70
CA LEU A 2 9.65 5.80 15.58
C LEU A 2 8.91 5.50 14.27
N LEU A 3 8.45 4.26 14.11
CA LEU A 3 7.84 3.72 12.89
C LEU A 3 6.30 3.80 12.83
N GLU A 4 5.62 4.10 13.95
CA GLU A 4 4.14 4.09 14.04
C GLU A 4 3.44 5.07 13.07
N LYS A 5 4.11 6.18 12.73
CA LYS A 5 3.55 7.21 11.84
C LYS A 5 3.94 7.03 10.37
N ILE A 6 4.54 5.90 10.01
CA ILE A 6 4.93 5.61 8.63
C ILE A 6 3.73 5.00 7.89
N ILE A 7 3.47 5.54 6.71
CA ILE A 7 2.40 5.15 5.81
C ILE A 7 2.97 4.73 4.45
N SER A 8 2.25 3.81 3.81
CA SER A 8 2.37 3.52 2.39
C SER A 8 1.15 4.09 1.66
N ILE A 9 1.33 4.47 0.39
CA ILE A 9 0.26 5.00 -0.46
C ILE A 9 0.15 4.10 -1.68
N SER A 10 -1.01 3.52 -1.91
CA SER A 10 -1.22 2.64 -3.07
C SER A 10 -0.96 3.39 -4.38
N GLY A 11 -0.25 2.75 -5.30
CA GLY A 11 0.13 3.32 -6.60
C GLY A 11 1.30 4.32 -6.55
N LYS A 12 1.82 4.68 -5.37
CA LYS A 12 2.99 5.55 -5.22
C LYS A 12 4.14 4.78 -4.58
N PRO A 13 5.29 4.61 -5.26
CA PRO A 13 6.44 3.96 -4.64
C PRO A 13 6.99 4.86 -3.53
N GLY A 14 7.43 4.23 -2.43
CA GLY A 14 8.02 4.94 -1.31
C GLY A 14 7.29 4.70 0.00
N LEU A 15 7.81 5.34 1.04
CA LEU A 15 7.20 5.43 2.36
C LEU A 15 7.16 6.90 2.77
N PHE A 16 6.10 7.25 3.49
CA PHE A 16 5.87 8.62 3.93
C PHE A 16 5.58 8.63 5.43
N LYS A 17 5.94 9.70 6.11
CA LYS A 17 5.56 9.97 7.49
C LYS A 17 4.31 10.84 7.47
N LEU A 18 3.29 10.46 8.24
CA LEU A 18 2.13 11.31 8.46
C LEU A 18 2.52 12.49 9.36
N VAL A 19 2.40 13.72 8.83
CA VAL A 19 2.74 14.96 9.57
C VAL A 19 1.49 15.51 10.24
N SER A 20 0.40 15.69 9.48
CA SER A 20 -0.87 16.17 10.01
C SER A 20 -2.05 15.73 9.14
N GLN A 21 -3.22 15.61 9.76
CA GLN A 21 -4.47 15.40 9.04
C GLN A 21 -5.14 16.75 8.74
N LEU A 22 -5.70 16.88 7.53
CA LEU A 22 -6.48 18.03 7.08
C LEU A 22 -7.94 17.59 6.88
N ARG A 23 -8.88 18.54 6.83
CA ARG A 23 -10.29 18.23 6.56
C ARG A 23 -10.50 17.49 5.24
N ASN A 24 -9.70 17.83 4.23
CA ASN A 24 -9.78 17.28 2.88
C ASN A 24 -8.49 16.53 2.48
N GLY A 25 -7.71 16.03 3.44
CA GLY A 25 -6.55 15.23 3.10
C GLY A 25 -5.55 15.02 4.23
N PHE A 26 -4.29 14.80 3.87
CA PHE A 26 -3.18 14.61 4.79
C PHE A 26 -1.94 15.35 4.30
N ILE A 27 -1.20 15.95 5.23
CA ILE A 27 0.16 16.41 4.98
C ILE A 27 1.09 15.26 5.34
N ILE A 28 1.88 14.85 4.35
CA ILE A 28 2.81 13.74 4.45
C ILE A 28 4.22 14.23 4.15
N GLU A 29 5.21 13.56 4.70
CA GLU A 29 6.63 13.83 4.46
C GLU A 29 7.29 12.57 3.90
N ASP A 30 8.01 12.68 2.79
CA ASP A 30 8.79 11.55 2.26
C ASP A 30 9.88 11.14 3.26
N VAL A 31 9.93 9.85 3.57
CA VAL A 31 10.85 9.29 4.56
C VAL A 31 12.32 9.50 4.17
N THR A 32 12.63 9.44 2.88
CA THR A 32 13.99 9.58 2.34
C THR A 32 14.31 11.04 2.01
N THR A 33 13.44 11.70 1.25
CA THR A 33 13.73 13.06 0.75
C THR A 33 13.37 14.17 1.71
N LYS A 34 12.65 13.86 2.80
CA LYS A 34 12.11 14.82 3.79
C LYS A 34 11.25 15.93 3.20
N LYS A 35 10.78 15.75 1.96
CA LYS A 35 9.90 16.71 1.28
C LYS A 35 8.47 16.51 1.73
N LYS A 36 7.79 17.62 2.03
CA LYS A 36 6.38 17.63 2.43
C LYS A 36 5.48 17.75 1.20
N VAL A 37 4.43 16.94 1.17
CA VAL A 37 3.42 16.90 0.11
C VAL A 37 2.04 16.80 0.75
N SER A 38 1.04 17.42 0.14
CA SER A 38 -0.36 17.25 0.52
C SER A 38 -1.02 16.23 -0.40
N ILE A 39 -1.76 15.29 0.18
CA ILE A 39 -2.55 14.29 -0.54
C ILE A 39 -4.03 14.41 -0.15
N GLY A 40 -4.95 14.18 -1.08
CA GLY A 40 -6.39 14.19 -0.81
C GLY A 40 -6.89 12.86 -0.21
N ASN A 41 -8.09 12.87 0.39
CA ASN A 41 -8.74 11.67 0.96
C ASN A 41 -9.02 10.55 -0.04
N SER A 42 -8.97 10.81 -1.35
CA SER A 42 -9.13 9.78 -2.38
C SER A 42 -7.92 8.82 -2.44
N SER A 43 -6.78 9.22 -1.89
CA SER A 43 -5.58 8.38 -1.87
C SER A 43 -5.76 7.23 -0.89
N GLN A 44 -5.45 6.01 -1.34
CA GLN A 44 -5.48 4.82 -0.49
C GLN A 44 -4.22 4.80 0.38
N VAL A 45 -4.36 5.19 1.64
CA VAL A 45 -3.28 5.28 2.63
C VAL A 45 -3.37 4.12 3.60
N SER A 46 -2.26 3.43 3.81
CA SER A 46 -2.17 2.33 4.79
C SER A 46 -1.03 2.60 5.77
N LEU A 47 -1.34 2.64 7.06
CA LEU A 47 -0.33 2.69 8.14
C LEU A 47 0.44 1.37 8.15
N LEU A 48 1.76 1.43 8.22
CA LEU A 48 2.60 0.23 8.27
C LEU A 48 2.32 -0.61 9.51
N ASP A 49 1.91 0.03 10.61
CA ASP A 49 1.51 -0.62 11.87
C ASP A 49 0.29 -1.53 11.72
N ASN A 50 -0.65 -1.15 10.84
CA ASN A 50 -1.86 -1.94 10.59
C ASN A 50 -1.64 -3.08 9.60
N ILE A 51 -0.44 -3.20 9.02
CA ILE A 51 -0.11 -4.26 8.07
C ILE A 51 0.53 -5.41 8.84
N ALA A 52 0.05 -6.62 8.58
CA ALA A 52 0.59 -7.85 9.14
C ALA A 52 0.87 -8.85 8.01
N MET A 53 1.78 -9.78 8.29
CA MET A 53 2.08 -10.93 7.45
C MET A 53 1.41 -12.17 8.04
N PHE A 54 0.80 -12.99 7.19
CA PHE A 54 0.15 -14.22 7.61
C PHE A 54 1.18 -15.31 7.86
N THR A 55 1.05 -15.98 8.98
CA THR A 55 1.69 -17.28 9.28
C THR A 55 0.61 -18.35 9.32
N PHE A 56 1.02 -19.63 9.40
CA PHE A 56 0.07 -20.74 9.47
C PHE A 56 -0.84 -20.69 10.71
N ASP A 57 -0.36 -20.11 11.82
CA ASP A 57 -1.09 -20.07 13.08
C ASP A 57 -1.75 -18.71 13.37
N LYS A 58 -1.08 -17.62 12.99
CA LYS A 58 -1.48 -16.26 13.37
C LYS A 58 -1.01 -15.18 12.38
N GLU A 59 -1.44 -13.95 12.60
CA GLU A 59 -0.90 -12.77 11.92
C GLU A 59 0.27 -12.19 12.73
N VAL A 60 1.33 -11.82 12.03
CA VAL A 60 2.54 -11.22 12.62
C VAL A 60 2.67 -9.78 12.13
N PRO A 61 2.74 -8.78 13.02
CA PRO A 61 2.89 -7.37 12.63
C PRO A 61 4.12 -7.16 11.76
N LEU A 62 4.01 -6.27 10.77
CA LEU A 62 5.10 -6.02 9.83
C LEU A 62 6.39 -5.52 10.53
N PHE A 63 6.25 -4.82 11.66
CA PHE A 63 7.40 -4.37 12.45
C PHE A 63 8.22 -5.52 13.04
N GLU A 64 7.58 -6.58 13.54
CA GLU A 64 8.29 -7.77 14.03
C GLU A 64 9.05 -8.44 12.89
N VAL A 65 8.46 -8.48 11.69
CA VAL A 65 9.13 -9.03 10.50
C VAL A 65 10.34 -8.18 10.11
N PHE A 66 10.22 -6.85 10.13
CA PHE A 66 11.37 -5.95 9.90
C PHE A 66 12.47 -6.11 10.93
N GLU A 67 12.12 -6.32 12.20
CA GLU A 67 13.09 -6.59 13.26
C GLU A 67 13.85 -7.90 13.01
N ASN A 68 13.16 -8.97 12.62
CA ASN A 68 13.79 -10.24 12.26
C ASN A 68 14.73 -10.07 11.06
N ILE A 69 14.31 -9.33 10.04
CA ILE A 69 15.17 -9.00 8.88
C ILE A 69 16.40 -8.24 9.34
N ALA A 70 16.23 -7.22 10.18
CA ALA A 70 17.31 -6.40 10.68
C ALA A 70 18.32 -7.25 11.48
N LYS A 71 17.86 -8.13 12.36
CA LYS A 71 18.72 -9.06 13.09
C LYS A 71 19.49 -10.00 12.16
N ASN A 72 18.83 -10.53 11.14
CA ASN A 72 19.45 -11.44 10.17
C ASN A 72 20.50 -10.75 9.27
N GLN A 73 20.32 -9.46 9.01
CA GLN A 73 21.18 -8.67 8.11
C GLN A 73 22.16 -7.74 8.87
N ASP A 74 22.31 -7.91 10.18
CA ASP A 74 23.10 -7.01 11.04
C ASP A 74 22.73 -5.51 10.88
N TYR A 75 21.43 -5.22 10.76
CA TYR A 75 20.86 -3.88 10.54
C TYR A 75 21.34 -3.19 9.25
N LYS A 76 21.80 -3.96 8.25
CA LYS A 76 22.23 -3.45 6.94
C LYS A 76 21.09 -3.50 5.92
N GLU A 77 21.36 -3.00 4.71
CA GLU A 77 20.49 -3.19 3.54
C GLU A 77 20.24 -4.67 3.25
N THR A 78 19.05 -4.98 2.75
CA THR A 78 18.66 -6.34 2.36
C THR A 78 18.68 -6.50 0.84
N ILE A 79 18.25 -7.66 0.36
CA ILE A 79 18.10 -7.98 -1.06
C ILE A 79 17.23 -6.94 -1.79
N SER A 80 17.41 -6.86 -3.11
CA SER A 80 16.62 -5.98 -3.96
C SER A 80 15.20 -6.53 -4.14
N HIS A 81 14.21 -5.63 -4.16
CA HIS A 81 12.83 -5.97 -4.54
C HIS A 81 12.68 -6.45 -6.01
N LYS A 82 13.76 -6.36 -6.80
CA LYS A 82 13.84 -6.85 -8.18
C LYS A 82 14.52 -8.22 -8.29
N SER A 83 14.93 -8.81 -7.16
CA SER A 83 15.46 -10.17 -7.12
C SER A 83 14.43 -11.18 -7.60
N SER A 84 14.91 -12.38 -7.93
CA SER A 84 14.05 -13.46 -8.40
C SER A 84 13.06 -13.89 -7.33
N ASP A 85 11.93 -14.45 -7.75
CA ASP A 85 10.90 -14.94 -6.83
C ASP A 85 11.43 -16.05 -5.90
N ALA A 86 12.44 -16.81 -6.33
CA ALA A 86 13.11 -17.81 -5.51
C ALA A 86 13.91 -17.18 -4.37
N GLU A 87 14.76 -16.19 -4.69
CA GLU A 87 15.56 -15.45 -3.68
C GLU A 87 14.66 -14.71 -2.70
N LEU A 88 13.55 -14.14 -3.16
CA LEU A 88 12.58 -13.45 -2.31
C LEU A 88 11.92 -14.42 -1.31
N LYS A 89 11.57 -15.64 -1.75
CA LYS A 89 11.02 -16.67 -0.86
C LYS A 89 12.04 -17.15 0.15
N GLU A 90 13.28 -17.35 -0.26
CA GLU A 90 14.37 -17.73 0.65
C GLU A 90 14.61 -16.64 1.71
N PHE A 91 14.63 -15.37 1.28
CA PHE A 91 14.72 -14.22 2.17
C PHE A 91 13.55 -14.16 3.17
N MET A 92 12.31 -14.40 2.71
CA MET A 92 11.16 -14.46 3.59
C MET A 92 11.27 -15.64 4.56
N GLY A 93 11.67 -16.82 4.09
CA GLY A 93 11.87 -18.00 4.94
C GLY A 93 12.94 -17.79 6.01
N ALA A 94 14.01 -17.06 5.71
CA ALA A 94 15.01 -16.69 6.71
C ALA A 94 14.46 -15.73 7.78
N SER A 95 13.57 -14.82 7.39
CA SER A 95 13.04 -13.76 8.25
C SER A 95 11.79 -14.15 9.04
N LEU A 96 10.98 -15.04 8.47
CA LEU A 96 9.75 -15.56 9.03
C LEU A 96 9.53 -17.01 8.53
N PRO A 97 10.17 -18.02 9.13
CA PRO A 97 10.16 -19.40 8.64
C PRO A 97 8.75 -20.03 8.48
N ASN A 98 7.78 -19.57 9.28
CA ASN A 98 6.43 -20.14 9.34
C ASN A 98 5.38 -19.30 8.58
N TYR A 99 5.81 -18.49 7.61
CA TYR A 99 4.88 -17.66 6.83
C TYR A 99 3.96 -18.50 5.92
N ASP A 100 2.72 -18.06 5.75
CA ASP A 100 1.74 -18.74 4.91
C ASP A 100 2.01 -18.43 3.43
N THR A 101 2.54 -19.41 2.71
CA THR A 101 2.87 -19.27 1.27
C THR A 101 1.65 -19.14 0.34
N GLU A 102 0.45 -19.49 0.79
CA GLU A 102 -0.79 -19.35 0.01
C GLU A 102 -1.38 -17.94 0.12
N ARG A 103 -1.24 -17.32 1.30
CA ARG A 103 -1.74 -15.96 1.57
C ARG A 103 -0.72 -14.87 1.28
N VAL A 104 0.56 -15.15 1.46
CA VAL A 104 1.64 -14.18 1.22
C VAL A 104 2.13 -14.31 -0.21
N TYR A 105 1.70 -13.39 -1.06
CA TYR A 105 2.11 -13.36 -2.47
C TYR A 105 3.52 -12.82 -2.65
N ALA A 106 4.18 -13.22 -3.74
CA ALA A 106 5.51 -12.70 -4.10
C ALA A 106 5.55 -11.16 -4.20
N SER A 107 4.43 -10.52 -4.56
CA SER A 107 4.32 -9.06 -4.56
C SER A 107 4.46 -8.44 -3.17
N ASP A 108 3.99 -9.11 -2.13
CA ASP A 108 4.04 -8.59 -0.77
C ASP A 108 5.45 -8.75 -0.19
N ILE A 109 6.14 -9.84 -0.54
CA ILE A 109 7.58 -10.01 -0.27
C ILE A 109 8.39 -8.92 -0.97
N LYS A 110 8.09 -8.60 -2.23
CA LYS A 110 8.73 -7.51 -2.98
C LYS A 110 8.53 -6.15 -2.31
N LYS A 111 7.30 -5.85 -1.89
CA LYS A 111 6.98 -4.61 -1.15
C LYS A 111 7.75 -4.55 0.16
N LEU A 112 7.80 -5.65 0.92
CA LEU A 112 8.50 -5.72 2.19
C LEU A 112 10.01 -5.48 2.02
N ALA A 113 10.66 -6.12 1.04
CA ALA A 113 12.08 -5.87 0.74
C ALA A 113 12.33 -4.42 0.29
N GLN A 114 11.42 -3.84 -0.49
CA GLN A 114 11.49 -2.44 -0.91
C GLN A 114 11.37 -1.49 0.29
N TRP A 115 10.38 -1.70 1.15
CA TRP A 115 10.11 -0.88 2.32
C TRP A 115 11.26 -0.94 3.33
N TYR A 116 11.78 -2.12 3.62
CA TYR A 116 12.93 -2.29 4.50
C TYR A 116 14.13 -1.47 4.00
N ASN A 117 14.46 -1.56 2.71
CA ASN A 117 15.56 -0.80 2.12
C ASN A 117 15.33 0.73 2.16
N ILE A 118 14.09 1.19 2.00
CA ILE A 118 13.74 2.61 2.15
C ILE A 118 13.95 3.06 3.60
N LEU A 119 13.46 2.28 4.57
CA LEU A 119 13.61 2.56 5.99
C LEU A 119 15.09 2.59 6.39
N HIS A 120 15.89 1.64 5.91
CA HIS A 120 17.32 1.58 6.16
C HIS A 120 18.02 2.83 5.64
N LYS A 121 17.79 3.21 4.38
CA LYS A 121 18.38 4.42 3.77
C LYS A 121 18.01 5.71 4.49
N ALA A 122 16.83 5.74 5.10
CA ALA A 122 16.36 6.88 5.86
C ALA A 122 16.78 6.86 7.34
N GLY A 123 17.53 5.84 7.79
CA GLY A 123 18.07 5.74 9.14
C GLY A 123 17.07 5.23 10.19
N TYR A 124 15.99 4.56 9.77
CA TYR A 124 14.97 4.00 10.66
C TYR A 124 15.22 2.54 11.06
N ILE A 125 16.23 1.88 10.47
CA ILE A 125 16.60 0.51 10.83
C ILE A 125 17.74 0.58 11.84
N THR A 126 17.38 0.70 13.11
CA THR A 126 18.30 0.67 14.24
C THR A 126 17.68 -0.16 15.38
N PRO A 127 18.47 -0.74 16.29
CA PRO A 127 17.94 -1.50 17.43
C PRO A 127 16.90 -0.70 18.23
N GLU A 128 17.15 0.59 18.42
CA GLU A 128 16.25 1.54 19.12
C GLU A 128 14.93 1.82 18.39
N SER A 129 14.87 1.61 17.07
CA SER A 129 13.67 1.94 16.28
C SER A 129 12.55 0.91 16.45
N PHE A 130 12.89 -0.31 16.85
CA PHE A 130 11.95 -1.42 17.08
C PHE A 130 11.56 -1.56 18.55
N VAL A 131 12.30 -0.94 19.46
CA VAL A 131 11.92 -0.86 20.86
C VAL A 131 10.74 0.10 20.98
N LYS A 132 9.62 -0.40 21.52
CA LYS A 132 8.54 0.46 22.01
C LYS A 132 9.16 1.32 23.10
N ALA A 133 9.51 2.56 22.77
CA ALA A 133 9.80 3.56 23.79
C ALA A 133 8.63 3.51 24.78
N GLU A 134 8.93 3.00 25.97
CA GLU A 134 8.04 3.05 27.11
C GLU A 134 7.62 4.52 27.26
N PRO A 135 6.33 4.82 27.38
CA PRO A 135 5.91 6.19 27.55
C PRO A 135 6.62 6.74 28.79
N GLU A 136 7.46 7.76 28.63
CA GLU A 136 7.63 8.72 29.71
C GLU A 136 6.21 9.17 30.06
N THR A 137 5.77 8.71 31.22
CA THR A 137 4.57 9.14 31.91
C THR A 137 4.60 10.66 32.03
N LEU A 138 3.81 11.34 31.21
CA LEU A 138 3.25 12.64 31.54
C LEU A 138 1.74 12.53 31.37
N ASP A 139 1.09 12.83 32.49
CA ASP A 139 -0.26 12.50 32.94
C ASP A 139 -1.45 12.78 32.01
N PRO A 140 -2.59 12.10 32.28
CA PRO A 140 -3.80 12.11 31.47
C PRO A 140 -4.72 13.28 31.85
N ALA A 141 -5.26 13.98 30.85
CA ALA A 141 -6.54 14.70 30.95
C ALA A 141 -6.95 15.19 29.55
N ASN A 142 -7.80 14.42 28.86
CA ASN A 142 -9.17 14.86 28.57
C ASN A 142 -9.93 13.71 27.90
N GLU A 143 -10.81 13.08 28.66
CA GLU A 143 -11.92 12.26 28.16
C GLU A 143 -13.03 13.16 27.58
N ASN A 144 -13.98 12.51 26.90
CA ASN A 144 -15.18 12.98 26.20
C ASN A 144 -14.92 13.35 24.72
N GLU A 145 -15.58 12.73 23.74
CA GLU A 145 -16.96 12.22 23.75
C GLU A 145 -17.11 10.84 23.09
N GLU A 146 -17.78 9.97 23.84
CA GLU A 146 -18.63 8.90 23.34
C GLU A 146 -19.85 9.51 22.63
N VAL A 147 -20.14 9.08 21.40
CA VAL A 147 -21.52 9.12 20.89
C VAL A 147 -21.82 7.79 20.21
N THR A 148 -22.35 6.88 21.00
CA THR A 148 -23.23 5.79 20.56
C THR A 148 -24.66 6.34 20.50
N LEU A 149 -25.29 6.34 19.33
CA LEU A 149 -26.74 6.36 19.20
C LEU A 149 -27.15 5.46 18.03
N THR A 150 -27.57 4.26 18.39
CA THR A 150 -28.50 3.42 17.66
C THR A 150 -29.87 4.07 17.53
N ASP A 151 -30.54 3.72 16.43
CA ASP A 151 -31.99 3.49 16.27
C ASP A 151 -32.73 4.46 15.33
N LYS A 152 -33.06 3.95 14.12
CA LYS A 152 -34.45 3.79 13.68
C LYS A 152 -34.59 3.01 12.37
N GLU A 153 -35.14 1.81 12.57
CA GLU A 153 -36.02 0.98 11.74
C GLU A 153 -36.62 1.57 10.43
N ALA A 154 -36.67 0.70 9.40
CA ALA A 154 -37.50 0.82 8.19
C ALA A 154 -38.98 0.51 8.50
N PRO A 155 -40.02 0.83 7.67
CA PRO A 155 -40.29 0.04 6.45
C PRO A 155 -41.10 0.69 5.29
N LYS A 156 -40.96 0.10 4.08
CA LYS A 156 -41.97 -0.23 3.00
C LYS A 156 -42.94 0.88 2.52
N LYS A 157 -43.28 1.11 1.23
CA LYS A 157 -43.62 0.23 0.07
C LYS A 157 -43.88 1.23 -1.09
N ALA A 158 -43.45 1.04 -2.34
CA ALA A 158 -44.20 0.31 -3.37
C ALA A 158 -43.40 0.24 -4.69
N ALA A 159 -43.29 -0.97 -5.23
CA ALA A 159 -43.11 -1.26 -6.67
C ALA A 159 -44.49 -1.74 -7.21
N PRO A 160 -44.69 -2.11 -8.49
CA PRO A 160 -43.79 -2.12 -9.67
C PRO A 160 -44.47 -1.64 -10.99
N LYS A 161 -43.73 -1.57 -12.11
CA LYS A 161 -43.98 -2.33 -13.38
C LYS A 161 -43.16 -1.81 -14.56
N ALA A 162 -42.48 -2.76 -15.23
CA ALA A 162 -42.25 -2.97 -16.68
C ALA A 162 -41.66 -1.81 -17.52
N ASP A 163 -40.75 -1.98 -18.48
CA ASP A 163 -40.58 -3.07 -19.44
C ASP A 163 -39.14 -3.10 -20.02
N LYS A 164 -38.85 -4.13 -20.81
CA LYS A 164 -37.52 -4.61 -21.25
C LYS A 164 -37.07 -3.94 -22.60
N PRO A 165 -35.96 -4.36 -23.24
CA PRO A 165 -34.84 -3.52 -23.70
C PRO A 165 -34.89 -3.08 -25.18
N VAL A 166 -34.15 -2.03 -25.55
CA VAL A 166 -33.90 -1.67 -26.98
C VAL A 166 -32.42 -1.46 -27.27
N THR A 167 -31.93 -2.32 -28.17
CA THR A 167 -30.68 -2.30 -28.94
C THR A 167 -30.53 -1.06 -29.83
N PRO A 168 -29.32 -0.57 -30.14
CA PRO A 168 -29.08 0.23 -31.34
C PRO A 168 -28.61 -0.65 -32.50
N LYS A 169 -29.41 -0.70 -33.57
CA LYS A 169 -29.06 -1.29 -34.88
C LYS A 169 -28.86 -0.15 -35.90
N VAL A 170 -27.62 -0.01 -36.34
CA VAL A 170 -27.15 0.26 -37.72
C VAL A 170 -27.68 1.51 -38.46
N LYS A 171 -26.74 2.32 -38.95
CA LYS A 171 -26.81 2.86 -40.33
C LYS A 171 -25.46 2.71 -41.03
N ALA A 172 -25.50 1.94 -42.11
CA ALA A 172 -24.44 1.77 -43.09
C ALA A 172 -24.69 2.71 -44.28
N SER A 173 -23.60 3.16 -44.92
CA SER A 173 -23.54 3.65 -46.31
C SER A 173 -22.07 3.60 -46.74
N THR A 174 -21.57 2.55 -47.41
CA THR A 174 -21.53 2.29 -48.87
C THR A 174 -20.76 3.32 -49.71
N GLY A 175 -19.72 2.84 -50.43
CA GLY A 175 -19.04 3.49 -51.55
C GLY A 175 -17.50 3.37 -51.48
N ALA A 176 -16.86 2.31 -51.98
CA ALA A 176 -16.44 2.06 -53.38
C ALA A 176 -14.98 2.51 -53.70
N LYS A 177 -14.14 1.51 -54.03
CA LYS A 177 -12.97 1.47 -54.95
C LYS A 177 -12.07 2.72 -55.10
N ALA A 178 -10.75 2.54 -54.88
CA ALA A 178 -9.72 2.72 -55.91
C ALA A 178 -8.33 2.24 -55.45
N ALA A 179 -7.63 1.57 -56.36
CA ALA A 179 -6.25 1.10 -56.24
C ALA A 179 -5.24 2.24 -56.46
N THR A 180 -4.05 2.13 -55.87
CA THR A 180 -2.73 2.07 -56.56
C THR A 180 -1.59 2.32 -55.57
N LYS A 181 -0.71 1.32 -55.42
CA LYS A 181 0.56 1.40 -54.69
C LYS A 181 1.59 1.97 -55.67
N SER A 182 1.97 3.24 -55.48
CA SER A 182 2.98 3.91 -56.31
C SER A 182 4.39 3.66 -55.77
N THR A 183 5.30 3.39 -56.70
CA THR A 183 6.67 2.92 -56.53
C THR A 183 7.64 4.10 -56.44
N HIS A 184 8.61 3.99 -55.51
CA HIS A 184 10.00 4.45 -55.55
C HIS A 184 10.39 5.71 -56.35
N ARG A 185 11.03 6.70 -55.69
CA ARG A 185 12.13 7.43 -56.33
C ARG A 185 13.16 7.98 -55.35
N LYS A 186 14.40 7.53 -55.61
CA LYS A 186 15.71 8.01 -55.19
C LYS A 186 16.08 9.29 -55.95
N MET A 187 16.60 10.30 -55.25
CA MET A 187 17.46 11.41 -55.71
C MET A 187 17.98 12.05 -54.41
N GLY A 188 19.25 12.35 -54.17
CA GLY A 188 20.51 12.24 -54.90
C GLY A 188 21.62 12.46 -53.90
#